data_AF-A0A524G227-F1
#
_entry.id   AF-A0A524G227-F1
#
_cell.length_a   1.000
_cell.length_b   1.000
_cell.length_c   1.000
_cell.angle_alpha   90.00
_cell.angle_beta   90.00
_cell.angle_gamma   90.00
#
_symmetry.space_group_name_H-M   'P 1'
#
loop_
_entity.id
_entity.type
_entity.pdbx_description
1 polymer ?
#
loop_
_entity_poly.entity_id
_entity_poly.type
_entity_poly.pdbx_seq_one_letter_code
_entity_poly.pdbx_strand_id
1 'polypeptide(L)'
;MKTVRALPSINMREIELEIIESGCERHKVGDKYKYPEDTGKMCTWLIESSIPMIKVLRHGGVLPWTYKDTPYEKVINKDGLTTEFVRCPDPTEAGVVLKILGTDIKIPE
;
A
#
# COMPACT_ATOMS: atom_id res chain seq x y z
N MET A 1 -33.04 11.24 -21.87
CA MET A 1 -32.63 10.35 -20.75
C MET A 1 -31.12 10.26 -20.74
N LYS A 2 -30.44 10.82 -19.73
CA LYS A 2 -29.00 10.57 -19.53
C LYS A 2 -28.87 9.19 -18.92
N THR A 3 -28.17 8.30 -19.61
CA THR A 3 -27.75 7.00 -19.09
C THR A 3 -26.94 7.27 -17.82
N VAL A 4 -27.51 6.94 -16.66
CA VAL A 4 -26.77 6.91 -15.41
C VAL A 4 -25.77 5.76 -15.57
N ARG A 5 -24.52 6.08 -15.92
CA ARG A 5 -23.43 5.11 -15.81
C ARG A 5 -23.40 4.69 -14.35
N ALA A 6 -23.69 3.41 -14.08
CA ALA A 6 -23.42 2.84 -12.78
C ALA A 6 -21.97 3.18 -12.43
N LEU A 7 -21.78 3.89 -11.32
CA LEU A 7 -20.45 4.07 -10.76
C LEU A 7 -19.90 2.64 -10.55
N PRO A 8 -18.70 2.32 -11.04
CA PRO A 8 -18.11 1.03 -10.72
C PRO A 8 -18.14 0.89 -9.20
N SER A 9 -18.63 -0.26 -8.72
CA SER A 9 -18.54 -0.62 -7.31
C SER A 9 -17.13 -0.25 -6.84
N ILE A 10 -17.03 0.62 -5.84
CA ILE A 10 -15.74 0.96 -5.26
C ILE A 10 -15.23 -0.35 -4.66
N ASN A 11 -14.32 -1.03 -5.35
CA ASN A 11 -13.69 -2.23 -4.84
C ASN A 11 -12.81 -1.79 -3.67
N MET A 12 -13.37 -1.93 -2.47
CA MET A 12 -12.63 -1.71 -1.24
C MET A 12 -11.56 -2.80 -1.14
N ARG A 13 -10.37 -2.42 -0.69
CA ARG A 13 -9.26 -3.36 -0.50
C ARG A 13 -8.92 -3.51 0.97
N GLU A 14 -8.63 -4.73 1.38
CA GLU A 14 -7.87 -5.00 2.60
C GLU A 14 -6.42 -4.58 2.38
N ILE A 15 -5.82 -3.96 3.39
CA ILE A 15 -4.46 -3.42 3.30
C ILE A 15 -3.54 -4.16 4.27
N GLU A 16 -2.53 -4.78 3.70
CA GLU A 16 -1.38 -5.33 4.42
C GLU A 16 -0.14 -4.50 4.09
N LEU A 17 0.76 -4.43 5.06
CA LEU A 17 1.96 -3.60 5.03
C LEU A 17 3.16 -4.51 5.33
N GLU A 18 4.22 -4.41 4.55
CA GLU A 18 5.43 -5.24 4.68
C GLU A 18 6.69 -4.38 4.53
N ILE A 19 7.63 -4.50 5.47
CA ILE A 19 8.94 -3.83 5.36
C ILE A 19 9.85 -4.68 4.49
N ILE A 20 10.32 -4.13 3.37
CA ILE A 20 11.18 -4.86 2.41
C ILE A 20 12.64 -4.41 2.43
N GLU A 21 12.90 -3.19 2.92
CA GLU A 21 14.23 -2.67 3.21
C GLU A 21 14.20 -1.99 4.56
N SER A 22 15.27 -2.13 5.34
CA SER A 22 15.41 -1.40 6.59
C SER A 22 16.87 -1.20 6.96
N GLY A 23 17.20 0.03 7.35
CA GLY A 23 18.41 0.43 8.06
C GLY A 23 18.08 1.20 9.34
N CYS A 24 16.82 1.17 9.82
CA CYS A 24 16.43 1.76 11.09
C CYS A 24 16.34 0.71 12.21
N GLU A 25 16.42 1.14 13.47
CA GLU A 25 16.39 0.22 14.61
C GLU A 25 14.99 -0.35 14.90
N ARG A 26 13.94 0.36 14.48
CA ARG A 26 12.54 0.03 14.84
C ARG A 26 11.91 -1.04 13.95
N HIS A 27 12.32 -1.10 12.69
CA HIS A 27 11.72 -1.98 11.69
C HIS A 27 12.74 -2.96 11.15
N LYS A 28 12.32 -4.19 10.88
CA LYS A 28 13.15 -5.23 10.27
C LYS A 28 12.52 -5.67 8.97
N VAL A 29 13.37 -6.07 8.03
CA VAL A 29 12.91 -6.68 6.77
C VAL A 29 12.05 -7.90 7.09
N GLY A 30 10.87 -7.98 6.49
CA GLY A 30 9.88 -9.02 6.73
C GLY A 30 8.86 -8.70 7.83
N ASP A 31 8.98 -7.57 8.54
CA ASP A 31 7.92 -7.12 9.45
C ASP A 31 6.62 -6.88 8.67
N LYS A 32 5.50 -7.41 9.19
CA LYS A 32 4.17 -7.31 8.59
C LYS A 32 3.16 -6.68 9.53
N TYR A 33 2.28 -5.87 8.98
CA TYR A 33 1.24 -5.14 9.72
C TYR A 33 -0.08 -5.13 8.94
N LYS A 34 -1.20 -5.17 9.67
CA LYS A 34 -2.54 -4.94 9.11
C LYS A 34 -2.96 -3.49 9.30
N TYR A 35 -3.55 -2.88 8.28
CA TYR A 35 -4.06 -1.53 8.37
C TYR A 35 -5.60 -1.52 8.46
N PRO A 36 -6.19 -0.79 9.43
CA PRO A 36 -5.56 0.16 10.37
C PRO A 36 -5.09 -0.45 11.71
N GLU A 37 -5.31 -1.73 11.96
CA GLU A 37 -5.24 -2.38 13.29
C GLU A 37 -3.86 -2.29 13.94
N ASP A 38 -2.79 -2.40 13.15
CA ASP A 38 -1.41 -2.46 13.63
C ASP A 38 -0.65 -1.14 13.50
N THR A 39 -1.31 -0.06 13.11
CA THR A 39 -0.66 1.25 12.87
C THR A 39 0.10 1.78 14.10
N GLY A 40 -0.40 1.51 15.32
CA GLY A 40 0.29 1.87 16.57
C GLY A 40 1.62 1.14 16.81
N LYS A 41 1.88 0.04 16.10
CA LYS A 41 3.15 -0.69 16.17
C LYS A 41 4.21 -0.07 15.24
N MET A 42 3.79 0.72 14.25
CA MET A 42 4.69 1.29 13.25
C MET A 42 5.35 2.58 13.71
N CYS A 43 6.50 2.93 13.12
CA CYS A 43 7.06 4.26 13.23
C CYS A 43 6.07 5.29 12.68
N THR A 44 5.72 6.30 13.48
CA THR A 44 4.77 7.36 13.09
C THR A 44 5.16 8.04 11.78
N TRP A 45 6.45 8.31 11.58
CA TRP A 45 6.95 8.96 10.36
C TRP A 45 6.69 8.12 9.09
N LEU A 46 6.86 6.80 9.19
CA LEU A 46 6.65 5.89 8.07
C LEU A 46 5.16 5.71 7.76
N ILE A 47 4.33 5.49 8.77
CA ILE A 47 2.89 5.25 8.55
C ILE A 47 2.18 6.52 8.07
N GLU A 48 2.38 7.67 8.71
CA GLU A 48 1.69 8.91 8.36
C GLU A 48 2.04 9.40 6.95
N SER A 49 3.31 9.25 6.53
CA SER A 49 3.72 9.55 5.16
C SER A 49 3.18 8.58 4.12
N SER A 50 2.75 7.38 4.52
CA SER A 50 2.18 6.36 3.64
C SER A 50 0.66 6.43 3.51
N ILE A 51 -0.04 7.16 4.41
CA ILE A 51 -1.51 7.23 4.46
C ILE A 51 -2.15 7.64 3.11
N PRO A 52 -1.65 8.64 2.37
CA PRO A 52 -2.27 9.02 1.09
C PRO A 52 -2.28 7.86 0.09
N MET A 53 -1.17 7.12 -0.01
CA MET A 53 -1.02 5.95 -0.88
C MET A 53 -1.93 4.80 -0.42
N ILE A 54 -1.97 4.54 0.89
CA ILE A 54 -2.89 3.55 1.49
C ILE A 54 -4.34 3.89 1.14
N LYS A 55 -4.76 5.16 1.24
CA LYS A 55 -6.12 5.58 0.90
C LYS A 55 -6.44 5.36 -0.57
N VAL A 56 -5.51 5.69 -1.48
CA VAL A 56 -5.70 5.44 -2.92
C VAL A 56 -5.94 3.95 -3.17
N LEU A 57 -5.07 3.07 -2.65
CA LEU A 57 -5.20 1.63 -2.85
C LEU A 57 -6.45 1.05 -2.19
N ARG A 58 -6.77 1.49 -0.97
CA ARG A 58 -7.92 1.03 -0.19
C ARG A 58 -9.25 1.30 -0.88
N HIS A 59 -9.35 2.39 -1.63
CA HIS A 59 -10.55 2.78 -2.38
C HIS A 59 -10.51 2.35 -3.85
N GLY A 60 -9.77 1.30 -4.19
CA GLY A 60 -9.74 0.73 -5.54
C GLY A 60 -8.86 1.49 -6.54
N GLY A 61 -8.29 2.63 -6.15
CA GLY A 61 -7.39 3.43 -6.97
C GLY A 61 -6.02 2.77 -7.17
N VAL A 62 -5.26 3.32 -8.12
CA VAL A 62 -3.87 2.94 -8.42
C VAL A 62 -3.08 4.19 -8.74
N LEU A 63 -1.80 4.22 -8.39
CA LEU A 63 -0.89 5.30 -8.80
C LEU A 63 -0.15 4.88 -10.08
N PRO A 64 -0.03 5.76 -11.09
CA PRO A 64 0.29 5.38 -12.47
C PRO A 64 1.75 4.96 -12.71
N TRP A 65 2.66 5.28 -11.80
CA TRP A 65 4.06 4.85 -11.90
C TRP A 65 4.18 3.36 -11.57
N THR A 66 4.98 2.60 -12.31
CA THR A 66 5.10 1.13 -12.15
C THR A 66 6.42 0.67 -11.55
N TYR A 67 7.43 1.55 -11.51
CA TYR A 67 8.81 1.22 -11.10
C TYR A 67 9.41 0.02 -11.86
N LYS A 68 9.10 -0.08 -13.15
CA LYS A 68 9.56 -1.16 -14.02
C LYS A 68 11.09 -1.32 -13.97
N ASP A 69 11.54 -2.57 -14.00
CA ASP A 69 12.97 -2.91 -14.01
C ASP A 69 13.71 -2.50 -12.72
N THR A 70 12.97 -2.32 -11.61
CA THR A 70 13.50 -2.08 -10.27
C THR A 70 13.00 -3.14 -9.28
N PRO A 71 13.60 -3.29 -8.10
CA PRO A 71 13.08 -4.17 -7.03
C PRO A 71 11.66 -3.82 -6.55
N TYR A 72 11.13 -2.66 -6.93
CA TYR A 72 9.82 -2.14 -6.52
C TYR A 72 8.77 -2.23 -7.64
N GLU A 73 9.00 -3.06 -8.65
CA GLU A 73 8.03 -3.21 -9.74
C GLU A 73 6.66 -3.64 -9.19
N LYS A 74 5.62 -2.86 -9.54
CA LYS A 74 4.29 -3.04 -8.97
C LYS A 74 3.55 -4.22 -9.61
N VAL A 75 2.79 -4.92 -8.78
CA VAL A 75 1.66 -5.71 -9.22
C VAL A 75 0.44 -4.78 -9.30
N ILE A 76 -0.28 -4.79 -10.42
CA ILE A 76 -1.51 -3.98 -10.60
C ILE A 76 -2.64 -4.91 -11.00
N ASN A 77 -3.66 -5.00 -10.14
CA ASN A 77 -4.89 -5.79 -10.32
C ASN A 77 -4.68 -7.24 -10.81
N LYS A 78 -3.58 -7.87 -10.39
CA LYS A 78 -3.36 -9.30 -10.69
C LYS A 78 -4.10 -10.12 -9.65
N ASP A 79 -5.14 -10.84 -10.07
CA ASP A 79 -5.97 -11.67 -9.18
C ASP A 79 -6.56 -10.89 -7.98
N GLY A 80 -6.85 -9.60 -8.18
CA GLY A 80 -7.35 -8.70 -7.13
C GLY A 80 -6.25 -8.08 -6.23
N LEU A 81 -4.98 -8.38 -6.48
CA LEU A 81 -3.84 -7.80 -5.77
C LEU A 81 -3.28 -6.58 -6.51
N THR A 82 -3.07 -5.49 -5.77
CA THR A 82 -2.29 -4.33 -6.19
C THR A 82 -1.25 -3.97 -5.15
N THR A 83 -0.03 -3.61 -5.55
CA THR A 83 1.04 -3.19 -4.64
C THR A 83 1.46 -1.75 -4.86
N GLU A 84 1.90 -1.10 -3.79
CA GLU A 84 2.55 0.21 -3.81
C GLU A 84 3.79 0.19 -2.93
N PHE A 85 4.73 1.11 -3.16
CA PHE A 85 5.94 1.22 -2.36
C PHE A 85 6.14 2.65 -1.87
N VAL A 86 6.51 2.79 -0.60
CA VAL A 86 6.78 4.07 0.04
C VAL A 86 8.12 3.98 0.75
N ARG A 87 9.03 4.87 0.40
CA ARG A 87 10.29 5.04 1.13
C ARG A 87 10.04 5.97 2.31
N CYS A 88 10.56 5.60 3.48
CA CYS A 88 10.55 6.44 4.66
C CYS A 88 11.12 7.83 4.31
N PRO A 89 10.45 8.95 4.67
CA PRO A 89 10.95 10.29 4.36
C PRO A 89 12.08 10.76 5.29
N ASP A 90 12.62 9.86 6.12
CA ASP A 90 13.81 10.13 6.89
C ASP A 90 14.97 10.47 5.92
N PRO A 91 15.58 11.66 6.04
CA PRO A 91 16.65 12.09 5.14
C PRO A 91 17.98 11.37 5.36
N THR A 92 18.07 10.47 6.36
CA THR A 92 19.27 9.69 6.65
C THR A 92 19.36 8.40 5.82
N GLU A 93 20.48 7.69 5.96
CA GLU A 93 20.72 6.39 5.33
C GLU A 93 19.90 5.23 5.93
N ALA A 94 18.93 5.52 6.81
CA ALA A 94 18.07 4.51 7.42
C ALA A 94 17.25 3.71 6.40
N GLY A 95 17.05 4.23 5.17
CA GLY A 95 16.77 3.40 3.99
C GLY A 95 15.51 2.51 4.03
N VAL A 96 14.53 2.78 4.89
CA VAL A 96 13.36 1.89 5.07
C VAL A 96 12.41 2.01 3.87
N VAL A 97 12.00 0.88 3.31
CA VAL A 97 10.97 0.81 2.27
C VAL A 97 9.81 -0.05 2.74
N LEU A 98 8.63 0.54 2.71
CA LEU A 98 7.36 -0.10 2.97
C LEU A 98 6.71 -0.53 1.66
N LYS A 99 6.35 -1.80 1.56
CA LYS A 99 5.45 -2.35 0.55
C LYS A 99 4.03 -2.35 1.11
N ILE A 100 3.10 -1.79 0.36
CA ILE A 100 1.67 -1.79 0.63
C ILE A 100 1.05 -2.84 -0.29
N LEU A 101 0.27 -3.77 0.25
CA LEU A 101 -0.48 -4.77 -0.50
C LEU A 101 -1.97 -4.48 -0.31
N GLY A 102 -2.66 -4.20 -1.40
CA GLY A 102 -4.11 -4.04 -1.44
C GLY A 102 -4.76 -5.23 -2.12
N THR A 103 -5.61 -5.95 -1.39
CA THR A 103 -6.36 -7.10 -1.91
C THR A 103 -7.84 -6.77 -1.99
N ASP A 104 -8.45 -6.92 -3.16
CA ASP A 104 -9.88 -6.69 -3.38
C ASP A 104 -10.74 -7.53 -2.41
N ILE A 105 -11.66 -6.86 -1.70
CA ILE A 105 -12.65 -7.52 -0.86
C ILE A 105 -13.70 -8.12 -1.79
N LYS A 106 -13.75 -9.46 -1.85
CA LYS A 106 -14.84 -10.16 -2.52
C LYS A 106 -16.09 -10.06 -1.65
N ILE A 107 -17.09 -9.31 -2.10
CA ILE A 107 -18.41 -9.31 -1.48
C ILE A 107 -19.12 -10.58 -1.99
N PRO A 108 -19.50 -11.53 -1.11
CA PRO A 108 -20.34 -12.65 -1.53
C PRO A 108 -21.66 -12.12 -2.09
N GLU A 109 -22.08 -12.63 -3.25
CA GLU A 109 -23.37 -12.33 -3.89
C GLU A 109 -24.57 -12.81 -3.05
#